data_AF-A0A8J3P953-F1
#
_entry.id   AF-A0A8J3P953-F1
#
_cell.length_a   1.000
_cell.length_b   1.000
_cell.length_c   1.000
_cell.angle_alpha   90.00
_cell.angle_beta   90.00
_cell.angle_gamma   90.00
#
_symmetry.space_group_name_H-M   'P 1'
#
loop_
_entity.id
_entity.type
_entity.pdbx_description
1 polymer ?
#
loop_
_entity_poly.entity_id
_entity_poly.type
_entity_poly.pdbx_seq_one_letter_code
_entity_poly.pdbx_strand_id
1 'polypeptide(L)'
;MSEQGRSAGEVARRLGVAVTTLRTWHQRYGLGPSEHVAHRHRRYTPADLARLEVMCRLTTEGVPAHEAARIALAGLPGEPTAARLAPVADPSARGLAVAAVRLDMPAMLTTIAGAVRGRGVVYAWDHLLCPVLVEVARRQQPDGHMIEVEHLLSRCILEVLWTVPRPFGAAAARTLLACAAEEQHTLPLEALAAALAEQGCGSRMLGARVPPLALADAVRRTGPVAVFVWSQFAPTGDPAQLEPLLAARPRPALIAAAGPGWADPLPDGVSRPADLTDALRLALPVAARRDR
;
A
#
# COMPACT_ATOMS: atom_id res chain seq x y z
N MET A 1 22.08 18.91 -9.00
CA MET A 1 21.95 20.37 -8.81
C MET A 1 21.26 20.59 -7.48
N SER A 2 21.92 21.24 -6.52
CA SER A 2 21.44 21.36 -5.14
C SER A 2 20.11 22.11 -5.08
N GLU A 3 19.01 21.44 -4.70
CA GLU A 3 17.70 22.08 -4.55
C GLU A 3 17.67 22.92 -3.26
N GLN A 4 17.90 24.23 -3.42
CA GLN A 4 17.76 25.19 -2.34
C GLN A 4 16.27 25.39 -2.02
N GLY A 5 15.89 25.25 -0.74
CA GLY A 5 14.51 25.45 -0.30
C GLY A 5 13.97 26.84 -0.68
N ARG A 6 12.67 26.95 -0.97
CA ARG A 6 12.05 28.17 -1.54
C ARG A 6 11.45 29.08 -0.47
N SER A 7 11.45 30.39 -0.71
CA SER A 7 10.80 31.35 0.18
C SER A 7 9.27 31.29 0.07
N ALA A 8 8.56 31.72 1.12
CA ALA A 8 7.09 31.76 1.11
C ALA A 8 6.51 32.60 -0.05
N GLY A 9 7.20 33.67 -0.48
CA GLY A 9 6.78 34.49 -1.60
C GLY A 9 6.94 33.79 -2.96
N GLU A 10 7.99 33.00 -3.14
CA GLU A 10 8.16 32.17 -4.34
C GLU A 10 7.14 31.05 -4.43
N VAL A 11 6.83 30.42 -3.30
CA VAL A 11 5.81 29.36 -3.21
C VAL A 11 4.42 29.92 -3.48
N ALA A 12 4.06 31.05 -2.86
CA ALA A 12 2.77 31.71 -3.08
C ALA A 12 2.54 32.07 -4.56
N ARG A 13 3.55 32.68 -5.20
CA ARG A 13 3.49 33.02 -6.63
C ARG A 13 3.40 31.80 -7.53
N ARG A 14 4.10 30.71 -7.20
CA ARG A 14 4.04 29.45 -7.96
C ARG A 14 2.66 28.79 -7.86
N LEU A 15 2.05 28.82 -6.68
CA LEU A 15 0.77 28.15 -6.42
C LEU A 15 -0.45 29.03 -6.73
N GLY A 16 -0.25 30.30 -7.10
CA GLY A 16 -1.35 31.22 -7.38
C GLY A 16 -2.17 31.61 -6.15
N VAL A 17 -1.59 31.51 -4.94
CA VAL A 17 -2.25 31.83 -3.67
C VAL A 17 -1.57 32.99 -2.96
N ALA A 18 -2.28 33.66 -2.04
CA ALA A 18 -1.68 34.71 -1.23
C ALA A 18 -0.70 34.12 -0.19
N VAL A 19 0.37 34.87 0.14
CA VAL A 19 1.31 34.50 1.22
C VAL A 19 0.61 34.37 2.57
N THR A 20 -0.46 35.13 2.78
CA THR A 20 -1.34 35.03 3.96
C THR A 20 -2.07 33.69 4.02
N THR A 21 -2.52 33.14 2.89
CA THR A 21 -3.14 31.81 2.81
C THR A 21 -2.17 30.72 3.26
N LEU A 22 -0.91 30.76 2.81
CA LEU A 22 0.13 29.83 3.25
C LEU A 22 0.41 29.94 4.77
N ARG A 23 0.37 31.16 5.33
CA ARG A 23 0.51 31.37 6.79
C ARG A 23 -0.67 30.77 7.55
N THR A 24 -1.90 30.97 7.06
CA THR A 24 -3.11 30.40 7.67
C THR A 24 -3.07 28.87 7.64
N TRP A 25 -2.68 28.26 6.52
CA TRP A 25 -2.60 26.80 6.41
C TRP A 25 -1.50 26.20 7.29
N HIS A 26 -0.37 26.88 7.42
CA HIS A 26 0.66 26.52 8.39
C HIS A 26 0.11 26.58 9.82
N GLN A 27 -0.46 27.71 10.24
CA GLN A 27 -0.91 27.89 11.62
C GLN A 27 -2.09 26.98 12.00
N ARG A 28 -3.02 26.76 11.08
CA ARG A 28 -4.29 26.07 11.35
C ARG A 28 -4.25 24.57 11.05
N TYR A 29 -3.45 24.17 10.06
CA TYR A 29 -3.43 22.80 9.55
C TYR A 29 -2.03 22.20 9.47
N GLY A 30 -1.00 22.86 10.01
CA GLY A 30 0.36 22.31 10.00
C GLY A 30 1.02 22.21 8.62
N LEU A 31 0.45 22.82 7.57
CA LEU A 31 1.02 22.88 6.22
C LEU A 31 2.11 23.96 6.10
N GLY A 32 3.11 23.86 6.97
CA GLY A 32 4.27 24.73 7.02
C GLY A 32 5.51 24.11 6.36
N PRO A 33 6.59 24.88 6.22
CA PRO A 33 7.89 24.36 5.82
C PRO A 33 8.43 23.36 6.85
N SER A 34 8.92 22.21 6.39
CA SER A 34 9.39 21.11 7.24
C SER A 34 10.78 21.33 7.85
N GLU A 35 11.63 22.13 7.21
CA GLU A 35 12.98 22.38 7.71
C GLU A 35 13.03 23.61 8.63
N HIS A 36 13.42 23.38 9.89
CA HIS A 36 13.72 24.43 10.86
C HIS A 36 15.24 24.64 10.95
N VAL A 37 15.78 25.60 10.19
CA VAL A 37 17.16 26.07 10.42
C VAL A 37 17.09 27.27 11.35
N ALA A 38 17.58 27.11 12.58
CA ALA A 38 17.66 28.21 13.55
C ALA A 38 18.42 29.40 12.92
N HIS A 39 17.84 30.60 13.04
CA HIS A 39 18.41 31.89 12.60
C HIS A 39 18.36 32.25 11.09
N ARG A 40 17.59 31.53 10.24
CA ARG A 40 17.28 31.99 8.87
C ARG A 40 15.80 31.87 8.53
N HIS A 41 15.36 32.65 7.53
CA HIS A 41 14.00 32.59 7.00
C HIS A 41 13.61 31.15 6.62
N ARG A 42 12.45 30.69 7.13
CA ARG A 42 11.91 29.35 6.87
C ARG A 42 11.75 29.11 5.37
N ARG A 43 12.26 27.97 4.87
CA ARG A 43 12.24 27.59 3.46
C ARG A 43 11.40 26.34 3.23
N TYR A 44 10.61 26.36 2.17
CA TYR A 44 9.79 25.23 1.75
C TYR A 44 10.63 24.25 0.94
N THR A 45 10.59 22.98 1.33
CA THR A 45 11.16 21.85 0.61
C THR A 45 10.26 21.44 -0.56
N PRO A 46 10.76 20.65 -1.52
CA PRO A 46 9.92 20.05 -2.57
C PRO A 46 8.74 19.24 -2.01
N ALA A 47 8.93 18.55 -0.88
CA ALA A 47 7.87 17.81 -0.20
C ALA A 47 6.80 18.76 0.39
N ASP A 48 7.19 19.90 0.95
CA ASP A 48 6.23 20.91 1.40
C ASP A 48 5.41 21.48 0.24
N LEU A 49 6.07 21.71 -0.90
CA LEU A 49 5.42 22.16 -2.13
C LEU A 49 4.40 21.14 -2.62
N ALA A 50 4.73 19.85 -2.66
CA ALA A 50 3.82 18.79 -3.09
C ALA A 50 2.55 18.75 -2.22
N ARG A 51 2.68 18.89 -0.90
CA ARG A 51 1.52 18.97 0.00
C ARG A 51 0.68 20.23 -0.24
N LEU A 52 1.32 21.37 -0.47
CA LEU A 52 0.62 22.61 -0.77
C LEU A 52 -0.09 22.57 -2.13
N GLU A 53 0.47 21.89 -3.13
CA GLU A 53 -0.17 21.65 -4.42
C GLU A 53 -1.45 20.80 -4.25
N VAL A 54 -1.40 19.74 -3.44
CA VAL A 54 -2.58 18.93 -3.09
C VAL A 54 -3.64 19.77 -2.35
N MET A 55 -3.22 20.60 -1.39
CA MET A 55 -4.12 21.49 -0.65
C MET A 55 -4.82 22.50 -1.58
N CYS A 56 -4.09 23.12 -2.51
CA CYS A 56 -4.65 24.08 -3.47
C CYS A 56 -5.68 23.42 -4.39
N ARG A 57 -5.36 22.22 -4.89
CA ARG A 57 -6.24 21.44 -5.76
C ARG A 57 -7.57 21.14 -5.09
N LEU A 58 -7.55 20.50 -3.93
CA LEU A 58 -8.75 20.09 -3.21
C LEU A 58 -9.62 21.28 -2.79
N THR A 59 -8.99 22.39 -2.40
CA THR A 59 -9.73 23.62 -2.07
C THR A 59 -10.43 24.22 -3.30
N THR A 60 -9.82 24.13 -4.49
CA THR A 60 -10.42 24.59 -5.75
C THR A 60 -11.57 23.69 -6.19
N GLU A 61 -11.49 22.40 -5.90
CA GLU A 61 -12.54 21.39 -6.13
C GLU A 61 -13.70 21.48 -5.11
N GLY A 62 -13.67 22.46 -4.19
CA GLY A 62 -14.73 22.68 -3.21
C GLY A 62 -14.65 21.79 -1.98
N VAL A 63 -13.59 21.00 -1.82
CA VAL A 63 -13.35 20.20 -0.61
C VAL A 63 -13.11 21.15 0.57
N PRO A 64 -13.76 20.94 1.72
CA PRO A 64 -13.53 21.76 2.90
C PRO A 64 -12.05 21.79 3.28
N ALA A 65 -11.50 22.98 3.57
CA ALA A 65 -10.06 23.18 3.80
C ALA A 65 -9.45 22.26 4.87
N HIS A 66 -10.21 21.85 5.89
CA HIS A 66 -9.73 20.91 6.91
C HIS A 66 -9.53 19.49 6.37
N GLU A 67 -10.40 19.04 5.45
CA GLU A 67 -10.32 17.75 4.79
C GLU A 67 -9.26 17.76 3.68
N ALA A 68 -9.19 18.84 2.92
CA ALA A 68 -8.12 19.09 1.96
C ALA A 68 -6.73 19.04 2.63
N ALA A 69 -6.61 19.66 3.81
CA ALA A 69 -5.36 19.65 4.55
C ALA A 69 -5.02 18.28 5.14
N ARG A 70 -6.01 17.52 5.60
CA ARG A 70 -5.83 16.12 6.03
C ARG A 70 -5.26 15.27 4.90
N ILE A 71 -5.82 15.39 3.69
CA ILE A 71 -5.37 14.67 2.49
C ILE A 71 -3.98 15.15 2.05
N ALA A 72 -3.70 16.45 2.12
CA ALA A 72 -2.40 17.02 1.79
C ALA A 72 -1.30 16.58 2.77
N LEU A 73 -1.58 16.56 4.08
CA LEU A 73 -0.63 16.13 5.10
C LEU A 73 -0.38 14.62 5.09
N ALA A 74 -1.39 13.83 4.70
CA ALA A 74 -1.27 12.39 4.49
C ALA A 74 -0.19 12.03 3.45
N GLY A 75 0.23 12.99 2.62
CA GLY A 75 1.15 12.78 1.52
C GLY A 75 0.46 12.07 0.36
N LEU A 76 0.87 12.37 -0.87
CA LEU A 76 0.81 11.31 -1.87
C LEU A 76 1.64 10.14 -1.31
N PRO A 77 1.22 8.90 -1.56
CA PRO A 77 1.95 7.70 -1.19
C PRO A 77 3.44 7.92 -1.44
N GLY A 78 4.27 7.55 -0.46
CA GLY A 78 5.71 7.60 -0.61
C GLY A 78 6.10 7.11 -2.00
N GLU A 79 7.06 7.79 -2.63
CA GLU A 79 7.75 7.15 -3.75
C GLU A 79 8.05 5.73 -3.26
N PRO A 80 7.49 4.70 -3.91
CA PRO A 80 7.92 3.35 -3.64
C PRO A 80 9.42 3.42 -3.80
N THR A 81 10.18 3.01 -2.79
CA THR A 81 11.63 2.88 -2.91
C THR A 81 11.85 2.21 -4.24
N ALA A 82 12.29 3.01 -5.21
CA ALA A 82 12.25 2.62 -6.59
C ALA A 82 13.34 1.58 -6.74
N ALA A 83 12.95 0.31 -6.56
CA ALA A 83 13.48 -0.75 -7.39
C ALA A 83 13.25 -0.24 -8.82
N ARG A 84 14.31 0.38 -9.36
CA ARG A 84 14.41 1.00 -10.68
C ARG A 84 13.43 0.34 -11.64
N LEU A 85 12.30 1.01 -11.88
CA LEU A 85 11.38 0.58 -12.91
C LEU A 85 12.08 0.81 -14.24
N ALA A 86 12.63 -0.27 -14.79
CA ALA A 86 12.86 -0.33 -16.21
C ALA A 86 11.52 0.00 -16.91
N PRO A 87 11.53 0.72 -18.06
CA PRO A 87 10.34 0.82 -18.89
C PRO A 87 9.82 -0.60 -19.11
N VAL A 88 8.52 -0.84 -18.94
CA VAL A 88 7.87 -2.16 -19.02
C VAL A 88 8.47 -2.98 -20.17
N ALA A 89 9.50 -3.77 -19.86
CA ALA A 89 10.37 -4.39 -20.84
C ALA A 89 9.77 -5.72 -21.29
N ASP A 90 8.98 -6.34 -20.40
CA ASP A 90 8.22 -7.56 -20.67
C ASP A 90 7.05 -7.26 -21.64
N PRO A 91 7.02 -7.88 -22.83
CA PRO A 91 5.91 -7.77 -23.77
C PRO A 91 4.55 -8.13 -23.16
N SER A 92 4.49 -9.08 -22.21
CA SER A 92 3.26 -9.49 -21.55
C SER A 92 2.70 -8.38 -20.65
N ALA A 93 3.57 -7.65 -19.94
CA ALA A 93 3.15 -6.52 -19.11
C ALA A 93 2.68 -5.33 -19.95
N ARG A 94 3.32 -5.10 -21.10
CA ARG A 94 2.82 -4.11 -22.07
C ARG A 94 1.47 -4.52 -22.65
N GLY A 95 1.31 -5.79 -23.02
CA GLY A 95 0.06 -6.34 -23.51
C GLY A 95 -1.08 -6.20 -22.48
N LEU A 96 -0.81 -6.51 -21.22
CA LEU A 96 -1.77 -6.34 -20.12
C LEU A 96 -2.16 -4.87 -19.93
N ALA A 97 -1.20 -3.95 -19.94
CA ALA A 97 -1.49 -2.52 -19.81
C ALA A 97 -2.36 -2.00 -20.98
N VAL A 98 -2.10 -2.46 -22.21
CA VAL A 98 -2.93 -2.12 -23.38
C VAL A 98 -4.34 -2.69 -23.25
N ALA A 99 -4.47 -3.95 -22.81
CA ALA A 99 -5.78 -4.56 -22.58
C ALA A 99 -6.56 -3.82 -21.48
N ALA A 100 -5.90 -3.42 -20.40
CA ALA A 100 -6.50 -2.67 -19.29
C ALA A 100 -7.04 -1.31 -19.75
N VAL A 101 -6.24 -0.52 -20.49
CA VAL A 101 -6.69 0.77 -21.03
C VAL A 101 -7.84 0.62 -22.03
N ARG A 102 -7.94 -0.52 -22.73
CA ARG A 102 -9.05 -0.85 -23.63
C ARG A 102 -10.26 -1.46 -22.92
N LEU A 103 -10.17 -1.68 -21.60
CA LEU A 103 -11.16 -2.41 -20.80
C LEU A 103 -11.49 -3.81 -21.36
N ASP A 104 -10.50 -4.45 -21.99
CA ASP A 104 -10.62 -5.78 -22.58
C ASP A 104 -10.43 -6.85 -21.50
N MET A 105 -11.52 -7.11 -20.77
CA MET A 105 -11.55 -8.07 -19.66
C MET A 105 -11.11 -9.49 -20.09
N PRO A 106 -11.58 -10.07 -21.21
CA PRO A 106 -11.11 -11.38 -21.66
C PRO A 106 -9.59 -11.44 -21.91
N ALA A 107 -9.01 -10.40 -22.52
CA ALA A 107 -7.56 -10.34 -22.74
C ALA A 107 -6.77 -10.21 -21.42
N MET A 108 -7.27 -9.41 -20.48
CA MET A 108 -6.69 -9.32 -19.13
C MET A 108 -6.70 -10.67 -18.41
N LEU A 109 -7.86 -11.32 -18.31
CA LEU A 109 -8.01 -12.63 -17.66
C LEU A 109 -7.10 -13.69 -18.31
N THR A 110 -7.06 -13.73 -19.64
CA THR A 110 -6.20 -14.68 -20.38
C THR A 110 -4.72 -14.44 -20.07
N THR A 111 -4.27 -13.19 -20.07
CA THR A 111 -2.87 -12.83 -19.82
C THR A 111 -2.46 -13.14 -18.37
N ILE A 112 -3.29 -12.74 -17.40
CA ILE A 112 -3.02 -12.95 -15.97
C ILE A 112 -3.04 -14.44 -15.63
N ALA A 113 -4.07 -15.18 -16.07
CA ALA A 113 -4.17 -16.61 -15.83
C ALA A 113 -3.05 -17.41 -16.52
N GLY A 114 -2.63 -16.99 -17.71
CA GLY A 114 -1.47 -17.58 -18.39
C GLY A 114 -0.19 -17.41 -17.59
N ALA A 115 0.06 -16.23 -17.04
CA ALA A 115 1.24 -15.95 -16.21
C ALA A 115 1.23 -16.76 -14.91
N VAL A 116 0.10 -16.77 -14.19
CA VAL A 116 -0.04 -17.53 -12.94
C VAL A 116 0.16 -19.03 -13.18
N ARG A 117 -0.50 -19.63 -14.19
CA ARG A 117 -0.35 -21.07 -14.48
C ARG A 117 1.04 -21.43 -14.99
N GLY A 118 1.65 -20.57 -15.80
CA GLY A 118 2.91 -20.87 -16.48
C GLY A 118 4.16 -20.58 -15.64
N ARG A 119 4.11 -19.60 -14.73
CA ARG A 119 5.28 -19.11 -13.98
C ARG A 119 5.04 -18.91 -12.48
N GLY A 120 3.82 -19.15 -11.99
CA GLY A 120 3.44 -19.02 -10.59
C GLY A 120 2.99 -17.62 -10.20
N VAL A 121 2.37 -17.51 -9.02
CA VAL A 121 1.82 -16.25 -8.49
C VAL A 121 2.91 -15.22 -8.24
N VAL A 122 4.06 -15.62 -7.69
CA VAL A 122 5.16 -14.70 -7.36
C VAL A 122 5.67 -13.99 -8.62
N TYR A 123 5.98 -14.75 -9.68
CA TYR A 123 6.40 -14.17 -10.96
C TYR A 123 5.32 -13.24 -11.53
N ALA A 124 4.07 -13.70 -11.55
CA ALA A 124 2.96 -12.92 -12.09
C ALA A 124 2.79 -11.61 -11.31
N TRP A 125 2.89 -11.63 -9.99
CA TRP A 125 2.79 -10.46 -9.15
C TRP A 125 3.91 -9.46 -9.41
N ASP A 126 5.17 -9.89 -9.25
CA ASP A 126 6.33 -8.99 -9.26
C ASP A 126 6.68 -8.46 -10.65
N HIS A 127 6.52 -9.28 -11.69
CA HIS A 127 6.98 -8.94 -13.04
C HIS A 127 5.87 -8.53 -14.01
N LEU A 128 4.60 -8.80 -13.67
CA LEU A 128 3.47 -8.48 -14.54
C LEU A 128 2.44 -7.56 -13.87
N LEU A 129 1.92 -7.93 -12.71
CA LEU A 129 0.78 -7.23 -12.09
C LEU A 129 1.19 -5.93 -11.41
N CYS A 130 2.17 -5.97 -10.49
CA CYS A 130 2.65 -4.78 -9.79
C CYS A 130 3.11 -3.67 -10.74
N PRO A 131 3.95 -3.94 -11.76
CA PRO A 131 4.38 -2.89 -12.69
C PRO A 131 3.20 -2.23 -13.42
N VAL A 132 2.18 -2.99 -13.82
CA VAL A 132 1.00 -2.44 -14.50
C VAL A 132 0.12 -1.65 -13.54
N LEU A 133 -0.11 -2.14 -12.32
CA LEU A 133 -0.85 -1.42 -11.28
C LEU A 133 -0.19 -0.09 -10.92
N VAL A 134 1.14 -0.08 -10.77
CA VAL A 134 1.91 1.16 -10.52
C VAL A 134 1.76 2.14 -11.67
N GLU A 135 1.83 1.66 -12.91
CA GLU A 135 1.67 2.54 -14.08
C GLU A 135 0.24 3.08 -14.23
N VAL A 136 -0.78 2.26 -13.91
CA VAL A 136 -2.18 2.69 -13.88
C VAL A 136 -2.36 3.77 -12.80
N ALA A 137 -1.88 3.54 -11.58
CA ALA A 137 -1.93 4.50 -10.48
C ALA A 137 -1.20 5.81 -10.83
N ARG A 138 -0.05 5.74 -11.51
CA ARG A 138 0.71 6.92 -11.95
C ARG A 138 -0.04 7.76 -12.99
N ARG A 139 -0.89 7.14 -13.80
CA ARG A 139 -1.69 7.82 -14.86
C ARG A 139 -3.03 8.33 -14.36
N GLN A 140 -3.46 7.94 -13.16
CA GLN A 140 -4.70 8.45 -12.59
C GLN A 140 -4.64 9.96 -12.43
N GLN A 141 -5.71 10.62 -12.85
CA GLN A 141 -5.87 12.06 -12.71
C GLN A 141 -6.89 12.38 -11.61
N PRO A 142 -6.84 13.59 -11.03
CA PRO A 142 -7.75 13.99 -9.96
C PRO A 142 -9.24 13.99 -10.35
N ASP A 143 -9.54 14.16 -11.64
CA ASP A 143 -10.90 14.10 -12.19
C ASP A 143 -11.46 12.67 -12.32
N GLY A 144 -10.68 11.67 -11.92
CA GLY A 144 -11.07 10.26 -11.93
C GLY A 144 -10.72 9.50 -13.19
N HIS A 145 -10.02 10.12 -14.15
CA HIS A 145 -9.49 9.40 -15.31
C HIS A 145 -8.61 8.21 -14.88
N MET A 146 -8.78 7.02 -15.48
CA MET A 146 -8.15 5.73 -15.15
C MET A 146 -8.66 5.02 -13.88
N ILE A 147 -9.66 5.55 -13.17
CA ILE A 147 -10.25 4.81 -12.03
C ILE A 147 -10.97 3.54 -12.54
N GLU A 148 -11.70 3.64 -13.64
CA GLU A 148 -12.37 2.53 -14.29
C GLU A 148 -11.39 1.42 -14.71
N VAL A 149 -10.19 1.81 -15.17
CA VAL A 149 -9.13 0.88 -15.55
C VAL A 149 -8.55 0.18 -14.32
N GLU A 150 -8.27 0.92 -13.24
CA GLU A 150 -7.77 0.36 -11.98
C GLU A 150 -8.77 -0.64 -11.39
N HIS A 151 -10.03 -0.25 -11.26
CA HIS A 151 -11.07 -1.12 -10.71
C HIS A 151 -11.25 -2.41 -11.53
N LEU A 152 -11.30 -2.30 -12.86
CA LEU A 152 -11.45 -3.47 -13.72
C LEU A 152 -10.22 -4.38 -13.66
N LEU A 153 -9.01 -3.81 -13.68
CA LEU A 153 -7.77 -4.56 -13.57
C LEU A 153 -7.69 -5.28 -12.22
N SER A 154 -7.91 -4.57 -11.11
CA SER A 154 -7.93 -5.13 -9.75
C SER A 154 -8.94 -6.29 -9.64
N ARG A 155 -10.13 -6.15 -10.24
CA ARG A 155 -11.13 -7.23 -10.30
C ARG A 155 -10.63 -8.46 -11.08
N CYS A 156 -10.06 -8.28 -12.27
CA CYS A 156 -9.52 -9.38 -13.06
C CYS A 156 -8.37 -10.11 -12.35
N ILE A 157 -7.52 -9.36 -11.64
CA ILE A 157 -6.45 -9.95 -10.83
C ILE A 157 -7.05 -10.82 -9.72
N LEU A 158 -7.99 -10.29 -8.93
CA LEU A 158 -8.64 -11.05 -7.87
C LEU A 158 -9.30 -12.33 -8.39
N GLU A 159 -10.02 -12.22 -9.52
CA GLU A 159 -10.68 -13.36 -10.15
C GLU A 159 -9.69 -14.49 -10.43
N VAL A 160 -8.53 -14.18 -11.02
CA VAL A 160 -7.50 -15.18 -11.29
C VAL A 160 -6.87 -15.71 -10.01
N LEU A 161 -6.51 -14.85 -9.05
CA LEU A 161 -5.89 -15.26 -7.78
C LEU A 161 -6.79 -16.18 -6.95
N TRP A 162 -8.12 -16.02 -7.04
CA TRP A 162 -9.09 -16.90 -6.39
C TRP A 162 -9.27 -18.24 -7.10
N THR A 163 -8.82 -18.39 -8.35
CA THR A 163 -8.78 -19.72 -9.00
C THR A 163 -7.64 -20.60 -8.50
N VAL A 164 -6.64 -20.04 -7.80
CA VAL A 164 -5.56 -20.83 -7.20
C VAL A 164 -6.13 -21.73 -6.11
N PRO A 165 -6.01 -23.07 -6.22
CA PRO A 165 -6.59 -24.01 -5.26
C PRO A 165 -6.07 -23.76 -3.84
N ARG A 166 -6.99 -23.67 -2.87
CA ARG A 166 -6.64 -23.43 -1.46
C ARG A 166 -6.65 -24.75 -0.69
N PRO A 167 -5.63 -25.00 0.16
CA PRO A 167 -5.66 -26.19 1.02
C PRO A 167 -6.82 -26.08 2.00
N PHE A 168 -7.62 -27.14 2.08
CA PHE A 168 -8.83 -27.19 2.91
C PHE A 168 -8.52 -27.65 4.35
N GLY A 169 -9.30 -27.13 5.31
CA GLY A 169 -9.26 -27.55 6.71
C GLY A 169 -8.73 -26.48 7.68
N ALA A 170 -9.31 -26.42 8.89
CA ALA A 170 -8.96 -25.40 9.89
C ALA A 170 -7.49 -25.44 10.34
N ALA A 171 -6.87 -26.63 10.30
CA ALA A 171 -5.45 -26.84 10.59
C ALA A 171 -4.51 -26.34 9.48
N ALA A 172 -5.01 -26.11 8.26
CA ALA A 172 -4.22 -25.61 7.13
C ALA A 172 -4.11 -24.07 7.14
N ALA A 173 -5.10 -23.37 7.66
CA ALA A 173 -5.20 -21.91 7.58
C ALA A 173 -4.47 -21.18 8.74
N ARG A 174 -3.18 -21.50 8.96
CA ARG A 174 -2.42 -21.01 10.12
C ARG A 174 -1.88 -19.58 9.97
N THR A 175 -2.05 -18.97 8.80
CA THR A 175 -1.68 -17.56 8.54
C THR A 175 -2.93 -16.69 8.52
N LEU A 176 -2.91 -15.57 9.24
CA LEU A 176 -3.97 -14.56 9.21
C LEU A 176 -3.48 -13.33 8.43
N LEU A 177 -4.32 -12.84 7.51
CA LEU A 177 -4.03 -11.70 6.63
C LEU A 177 -5.09 -10.63 6.86
N ALA A 178 -4.67 -9.39 7.11
CA ALA A 178 -5.57 -8.27 7.35
C ALA A 178 -4.95 -6.96 6.86
N CYS A 179 -5.76 -6.03 6.38
CA CYS A 179 -5.30 -4.65 6.19
C CYS A 179 -5.40 -3.89 7.53
N ALA A 180 -4.52 -2.92 7.72
CA ALA A 180 -4.56 -1.99 8.85
C ALA A 180 -5.89 -1.22 8.92
N ALA A 181 -6.10 -0.48 10.02
CA ALA A 181 -7.28 0.36 10.14
C ALA A 181 -7.33 1.36 8.98
N GLU A 182 -8.52 1.54 8.40
CA GLU A 182 -8.77 2.41 7.25
C GLU A 182 -8.06 2.04 5.93
N GLU A 183 -7.25 0.98 5.91
CA GLU A 183 -6.58 0.49 4.70
C GLU A 183 -7.53 -0.31 3.80
N GLN A 184 -7.60 0.02 2.52
CA GLN A 184 -8.50 -0.59 1.53
C GLN A 184 -7.78 -1.44 0.48
N HIS A 185 -6.45 -1.34 0.36
CA HIS A 185 -5.68 -2.05 -0.65
C HIS A 185 -5.44 -3.51 -0.23
N THR A 186 -6.39 -4.39 -0.57
CA THR A 186 -6.34 -5.82 -0.21
C THR A 186 -5.51 -6.67 -1.19
N LEU A 187 -5.34 -6.18 -2.42
CA LEU A 187 -4.76 -6.97 -3.53
C LEU A 187 -3.39 -7.59 -3.22
N PRO A 188 -2.44 -6.89 -2.55
CA PRO A 188 -1.16 -7.49 -2.18
C PRO A 188 -1.30 -8.68 -1.22
N LEU A 189 -2.27 -8.64 -0.30
CA LEU A 189 -2.54 -9.76 0.59
C LEU A 189 -3.22 -10.92 -0.13
N GLU A 190 -4.03 -10.65 -1.15
CA GLU A 190 -4.65 -11.69 -1.99
C GLU A 190 -3.59 -12.42 -2.82
N ALA A 191 -2.57 -11.69 -3.30
CA ALA A 191 -1.40 -12.29 -3.93
C ALA A 191 -0.60 -13.15 -2.95
N LEU A 192 -0.34 -12.66 -1.72
CA LEU A 192 0.28 -13.46 -0.67
C LEU A 192 -0.52 -14.71 -0.32
N ALA A 193 -1.84 -14.60 -0.20
CA ALA A 193 -2.71 -15.74 0.05
C ALA A 193 -2.54 -16.77 -1.07
N ALA A 194 -2.61 -16.34 -2.33
CA ALA A 194 -2.51 -17.22 -3.50
C ALA A 194 -1.14 -17.91 -3.56
N ALA A 195 -0.07 -17.16 -3.32
CA ALA A 195 1.28 -17.70 -3.32
C ALA A 195 1.52 -18.68 -2.16
N LEU A 196 0.96 -18.44 -0.97
CA LEU A 196 0.96 -19.41 0.13
C LEU A 196 0.24 -20.71 -0.27
N ALA A 197 -0.88 -20.59 -0.98
CA ALA A 197 -1.66 -21.72 -1.43
C ALA A 197 -0.93 -22.57 -2.48
N GLU A 198 -0.17 -21.94 -3.39
CA GLU A 198 0.75 -22.67 -4.31
C GLU A 198 1.79 -23.52 -3.55
N GLN A 199 2.16 -23.11 -2.33
CA GLN A 199 3.06 -23.85 -1.44
C GLN A 199 2.31 -24.79 -0.48
N GLY A 200 1.02 -25.05 -0.70
CA GLY A 200 0.19 -25.92 0.14
C GLY A 200 -0.12 -25.35 1.53
N CYS A 201 0.14 -24.05 1.77
CA CYS A 201 -0.12 -23.37 3.03
C CYS A 201 -1.43 -22.58 2.94
N GLY A 202 -2.34 -22.80 3.90
CA GLY A 202 -3.61 -22.08 3.95
C GLY A 202 -3.48 -20.73 4.68
N SER A 203 -4.34 -19.80 4.34
CA SER A 203 -4.47 -18.50 5.02
C SER A 203 -5.93 -18.12 5.26
N ARG A 204 -6.18 -17.32 6.29
CA ARG A 204 -7.47 -16.66 6.56
C ARG A 204 -7.32 -15.18 6.21
N MET A 205 -8.13 -14.69 5.27
CA MET A 205 -8.20 -13.28 4.89
C MET A 205 -9.33 -12.60 5.67
N LEU A 206 -9.03 -11.54 6.42
CA LEU A 206 -10.04 -10.68 7.06
C LEU A 206 -10.45 -9.51 6.16
N GLY A 207 -9.60 -9.15 5.20
CA GLY A 207 -9.88 -8.09 4.23
C GLY A 207 -9.42 -6.71 4.67
N ALA A 208 -10.13 -5.69 4.18
CA ALA A 208 -9.84 -4.27 4.36
C ALA A 208 -10.28 -3.74 5.74
N ARG A 209 -9.70 -2.60 6.14
CA ARG A 209 -10.13 -1.74 7.26
C ARG A 209 -10.34 -2.50 8.58
N VAL A 210 -9.40 -3.36 8.97
CA VAL A 210 -9.56 -4.19 10.17
C VAL A 210 -9.08 -3.43 11.41
N PRO A 211 -9.95 -3.12 12.39
CA PRO A 211 -9.52 -2.44 13.62
C PRO A 211 -8.55 -3.30 14.44
N PRO A 212 -7.56 -2.70 15.13
CA PRO A 212 -6.56 -3.44 15.91
C PRO A 212 -7.13 -4.43 16.93
N LEU A 213 -8.21 -4.03 17.62
CA LEU A 213 -8.86 -4.89 18.61
C LEU A 213 -9.60 -6.07 17.96
N ALA A 214 -10.23 -5.86 16.80
CA ALA A 214 -10.89 -6.93 16.05
C ALA A 214 -9.87 -7.93 15.50
N LEU A 215 -8.72 -7.44 15.05
CA LEU A 215 -7.60 -8.28 14.62
C LEU A 215 -7.04 -9.11 15.79
N ALA A 216 -6.84 -8.52 16.96
CA ALA A 216 -6.42 -9.23 18.16
C ALA A 216 -7.45 -10.28 18.64
N ASP A 217 -8.75 -9.97 18.51
CA ASP A 217 -9.84 -10.91 18.74
C ASP A 217 -9.77 -12.11 17.79
N ALA A 218 -9.53 -11.87 16.50
CA ALA A 218 -9.38 -12.94 15.52
C ALA A 218 -8.18 -13.84 15.84
N VAL A 219 -7.05 -13.24 16.26
CA VAL A 219 -5.86 -13.99 16.72
C VAL A 219 -6.19 -14.88 17.92
N ARG A 220 -6.85 -14.33 18.95
CA ARG A 220 -7.27 -15.11 20.13
C ARG A 220 -8.18 -16.29 19.78
N ARG A 221 -9.13 -16.07 18.87
CA ARG A 221 -10.12 -17.09 18.48
C ARG A 221 -9.55 -18.18 17.57
N THR A 222 -8.58 -17.83 16.72
CA THR A 222 -8.12 -18.73 15.65
C THR A 222 -6.70 -19.29 15.86
N GLY A 223 -5.94 -18.73 16.81
CA GLY A 223 -4.57 -19.16 17.14
C GLY A 223 -3.62 -19.23 15.94
N PRO A 224 -3.52 -18.20 15.08
CA PRO A 224 -2.62 -18.24 13.94
C PRO A 224 -1.16 -18.22 14.38
N VAL A 225 -0.29 -18.87 13.60
CA VAL A 225 1.17 -18.84 13.84
C VAL A 225 1.84 -17.65 13.16
N ALA A 226 1.20 -17.10 12.13
CA ALA A 226 1.66 -15.93 11.39
C ALA A 226 0.53 -14.93 11.18
N VAL A 227 0.82 -13.64 11.33
CA VAL A 227 -0.11 -12.54 11.05
C VAL A 227 0.59 -11.52 10.16
N PHE A 228 -0.01 -11.18 9.03
CA PHE A 228 0.45 -10.10 8.16
C PHE A 228 -0.58 -8.97 8.19
N VAL A 229 -0.12 -7.76 8.51
CA VAL A 229 -0.92 -6.55 8.50
C VAL A 229 -0.44 -5.65 7.38
N TRP A 230 -1.29 -5.40 6.38
CA TRP A 230 -0.95 -4.55 5.24
C TRP A 230 -1.26 -3.08 5.50
N SER A 231 -0.31 -2.21 5.18
CA SER A 231 -0.55 -0.78 5.00
C SER A 231 0.14 -0.33 3.71
N GLN A 232 -0.65 0.25 2.81
CA GLN A 232 -0.18 0.77 1.53
C GLN A 232 0.39 2.18 1.68
N PHE A 233 -0.18 2.99 2.57
CA PHE A 233 0.15 4.41 2.69
C PHE A 233 0.44 4.83 4.14
N ALA A 234 1.32 5.82 4.30
CA ALA A 234 1.73 6.34 5.61
C ALA A 234 0.56 6.61 6.60
N PRO A 235 -0.59 7.16 6.18
CA PRO A 235 -1.71 7.43 7.09
C PRO A 235 -2.34 6.19 7.74
N THR A 236 -2.22 5.01 7.12
CA THR A 236 -2.79 3.77 7.64
C THR A 236 -1.75 2.91 8.37
N GLY A 237 -0.48 3.31 8.36
CA GLY A 237 0.66 2.52 8.84
C GLY A 237 1.24 2.98 10.17
N ASP A 238 0.40 3.45 11.10
CA ASP A 238 0.82 3.73 12.48
C ASP A 238 1.18 2.41 13.22
N PRO A 239 2.45 2.22 13.65
CA PRO A 239 2.88 1.01 14.33
C PRO A 239 2.16 0.73 15.66
N ALA A 240 1.53 1.73 16.30
CA ALA A 240 0.73 1.54 17.52
C ALA A 240 -0.45 0.57 17.30
N GLN A 241 -0.93 0.44 16.05
CA GLN A 241 -1.96 -0.52 15.68
C GLN A 241 -1.56 -1.99 15.92
N LEU A 242 -0.27 -2.28 16.03
CA LEU A 242 0.26 -3.63 16.24
C LEU A 242 0.37 -4.00 17.73
N GLU A 243 0.25 -3.04 18.65
CA GLU A 243 0.38 -3.29 20.10
C GLU A 243 -0.59 -4.37 20.62
N PRO A 244 -1.89 -4.37 20.24
CA PRO A 244 -2.81 -5.42 20.69
C PRO A 244 -2.41 -6.82 20.22
N LEU A 245 -1.75 -6.94 19.07
CA LEU A 245 -1.22 -8.20 18.55
C LEU A 245 0.02 -8.66 19.34
N LEU A 246 0.92 -7.73 19.64
CA LEU A 246 2.13 -7.98 20.42
C LEU A 246 1.82 -8.42 21.85
N ALA A 247 0.72 -7.90 22.41
CA ALA A 247 0.21 -8.26 23.73
C ALA A 247 -0.64 -9.55 23.74
N ALA A 248 -1.04 -10.08 22.58
CA ALA A 248 -1.92 -11.25 22.50
C ALA A 248 -1.26 -12.50 23.09
N ARG A 249 -2.07 -13.38 23.68
CA ARG A 249 -1.64 -14.66 24.25
C ARG A 249 -2.55 -15.80 23.74
N PRO A 250 -1.99 -16.85 23.11
CA PRO A 250 -0.59 -16.97 22.68
C PRO A 250 -0.24 -15.93 21.60
N ARG A 251 0.99 -15.39 21.65
CA ARG A 251 1.49 -14.45 20.64
C ARG A 251 1.83 -15.23 19.36
N PRO A 252 1.41 -14.79 18.17
CA PRO A 252 1.84 -15.39 16.92
C PRO A 252 3.36 -15.42 16.80
N ALA A 253 3.91 -16.51 16.25
CA ALA A 253 5.35 -16.66 16.07
C ALA A 253 5.93 -15.64 15.08
N LEU A 254 5.12 -15.24 14.08
CA LEU A 254 5.43 -14.18 13.14
C LEU A 254 4.34 -13.11 13.16
N ILE A 255 4.74 -11.87 13.37
CA ILE A 255 3.92 -10.68 13.13
C ILE A 255 4.67 -9.84 12.10
N ALA A 256 4.02 -9.53 11.00
CA ALA A 256 4.61 -8.78 9.90
C ALA A 256 3.82 -7.50 9.62
N ALA A 257 4.52 -6.37 9.65
CA ALA A 257 4.07 -5.09 9.13
C ALA A 257 4.40 -5.07 7.62
N ALA A 258 3.45 -5.54 6.81
CA ALA A 258 3.61 -5.66 5.37
C ALA A 258 3.19 -4.39 4.63
N GLY A 259 3.87 -4.10 3.53
CA GLY A 259 3.60 -2.93 2.70
C GLY A 259 4.40 -1.69 3.10
N PRO A 260 4.45 -0.68 2.23
CA PRO A 260 5.33 0.46 2.38
C PRO A 260 4.79 1.55 3.32
N GLY A 261 3.54 1.44 3.78
CA GLY A 261 2.89 2.48 4.57
C GLY A 261 3.33 2.57 6.03
N TRP A 262 4.05 1.57 6.56
CA TRP A 262 4.42 1.54 7.97
C TRP A 262 5.49 2.57 8.33
N ALA A 263 5.22 3.39 9.35
CA ALA A 263 6.21 4.33 9.88
C ALA A 263 7.33 3.61 10.66
N ASP A 264 8.48 4.26 10.74
CA ASP A 264 9.62 3.83 11.56
C ASP A 264 9.67 4.57 12.91
N PRO A 265 10.19 3.93 13.98
CA PRO A 265 10.61 2.52 14.02
C PRO A 265 9.42 1.56 14.22
N LEU A 266 9.58 0.31 13.76
CA LEU A 266 8.66 -0.78 14.11
C LEU A 266 8.95 -1.33 15.52
N PRO A 267 7.92 -1.83 16.23
CA PRO A 267 8.09 -2.49 17.52
C PRO A 267 8.94 -3.77 17.44
N ASP A 268 9.58 -4.12 18.56
CA ASP A 268 10.39 -5.33 18.66
C ASP A 268 9.61 -6.62 18.37
N GLY A 269 10.20 -7.45 17.51
CA GLY A 269 9.62 -8.71 17.07
C GLY A 269 8.49 -8.55 16.04
N VAL A 270 8.42 -7.41 15.36
CA VAL A 270 7.67 -7.20 14.12
C VAL A 270 8.63 -7.24 12.94
N SER A 271 8.34 -8.07 11.93
CA SER A 271 9.11 -8.13 10.69
C SER A 271 8.52 -7.17 9.64
N ARG A 272 9.35 -6.61 8.75
CA ARG A 272 8.90 -5.87 7.56
C ARG A 272 9.37 -6.59 6.30
N PRO A 273 8.52 -7.41 5.66
CA PRO A 273 8.87 -8.04 4.39
C PRO A 273 9.12 -7.00 3.31
N ALA A 274 10.19 -7.17 2.52
CA ALA A 274 10.52 -6.25 1.43
C ALA A 274 9.58 -6.39 0.22
N ASP A 275 9.18 -7.62 -0.08
CA ASP A 275 8.35 -7.99 -1.24
C ASP A 275 7.57 -9.29 -0.96
N LEU A 276 6.85 -9.78 -1.97
CA LEU A 276 6.05 -11.00 -1.87
C LEU A 276 6.92 -12.25 -1.62
N THR A 277 8.09 -12.32 -2.24
CA THR A 277 9.04 -13.43 -2.07
C THR A 277 9.55 -13.49 -0.62
N ASP A 278 9.90 -12.34 -0.05
CA ASP A 278 10.35 -12.25 1.33
C ASP A 278 9.23 -12.56 2.32
N ALA A 279 8.00 -12.10 2.04
CA ALA A 279 6.83 -12.44 2.85
C ALA A 279 6.59 -13.96 2.90
N LEU A 280 6.72 -14.66 1.76
CA LEU A 280 6.66 -16.12 1.70
C LEU A 280 7.80 -16.78 2.48
N ARG A 281 9.03 -16.31 2.29
CA ARG A 281 10.23 -16.82 2.98
C ARG A 281 10.08 -16.76 4.50
N LEU A 282 9.45 -15.70 5.02
CA LEU A 282 9.15 -15.56 6.45
C LEU A 282 7.99 -16.46 6.90
N ALA A 283 6.95 -16.63 6.08
CA ALA A 283 5.74 -17.37 6.45
C ALA A 283 5.93 -18.90 6.42
N LEU A 284 6.59 -19.45 5.40
CA LEU A 284 6.65 -20.90 5.18
C LEU A 284 7.24 -21.69 6.35
N PRO A 285 8.35 -21.27 7.00
CA PRO A 285 8.93 -22.02 8.12
C PRO A 285 8.00 -22.14 9.33
N VAL A 286 7.14 -21.14 9.56
CA VAL A 286 6.19 -21.15 10.69
C VAL A 286 4.87 -21.83 10.32
N ALA A 287 4.42 -21.70 9.07
CA ALA A 287 3.18 -22.31 8.58
C ALA A 287 3.30 -23.84 8.42
N ALA A 288 4.48 -24.34 8.01
CA ALA A 288 4.71 -25.76 7.75
C ALA A 288 4.98 -26.61 9.01
N ARG A 289 5.30 -25.98 10.16
CA ARG A 289 5.55 -26.70 11.42
C ARG A 289 4.24 -27.27 11.96
N ARG A 290 3.89 -28.50 11.59
CA ARG A 290 2.85 -29.26 12.31
C ARG A 290 3.24 -29.40 13.78
N ASP A 291 2.29 -29.14 14.67
CA ASP A 291 2.47 -29.33 16.10
C ASP A 291 2.93 -30.79 16.31
N ARG A 292 4.15 -30.96 16.84
CA ARG A 292 4.66 -32.25 17.32
C ARG A 292 4.11 -32.51 18.71
#